data_AF-A0A3C1XBC1-F1
#
_entry.id   AF-A0A3C1XBC1-F1
#
_cell.length_a   1.000
_cell.length_b   1.000
_cell.length_c   1.000
_cell.angle_alpha   90.00
_cell.angle_beta   90.00
_cell.angle_gamma   90.00
#
_symmetry.space_group_name_H-M   'P 1'
#
loop_
_entity.id
_entity.type
_entity.pdbx_description
1 polymer ?
#
loop_
_entity_poly.entity_id
_entity_poly.type
_entity_poly.pdbx_seq_one_letter_code
_entity_poly.pdbx_strand_id
1 'polypeptide(L)'
;MAPGTIFTMANEQYRYLENQGGGNHLIIRNEGITNVSWVNQETRTNEWYDALDTTVRAMVRPVVIPEAEPVMLDSDVTWMTGHGTRWLPTNIEDFPEVANDVSRVDTSGSSRAFSLSLADIVRLSGPERAFTNLESRGADVTFNWWLRTRGGIEGDSTVRQWGITGLGSANPRGSVGGYHMLGIATGRALRPALIVHQ
;
A
#
# COMPACT_ATOMS: atom_id res chain seq x y z
N MET A 1 4.43 12.76 -15.68
CA MET A 1 5.14 12.89 -14.39
C MET A 1 6.04 11.66 -14.22
N ALA A 2 7.24 11.80 -13.63
CA ALA A 2 8.13 10.65 -13.41
C ALA A 2 7.71 9.88 -12.14
N PRO A 3 7.76 8.53 -12.10
CA PRO A 3 7.50 7.74 -10.91
C PRO A 3 8.29 8.24 -9.68
N GLY A 4 7.64 8.28 -8.52
CA GLY A 4 8.21 8.77 -7.27
C GLY A 4 8.14 10.28 -7.06
N THR A 5 7.73 11.05 -8.08
CA THR A 5 7.54 12.50 -7.97
C THR A 5 6.44 12.82 -6.96
N ILE A 6 6.72 13.76 -6.06
CA ILE A 6 5.76 14.30 -5.09
C ILE A 6 5.08 15.51 -5.71
N PHE A 7 3.77 15.62 -5.58
CA PHE A 7 2.97 16.74 -6.08
C PHE A 7 1.78 17.02 -5.15
N THR A 8 1.17 18.19 -5.32
CA THR A 8 -0.02 18.59 -4.54
C THR A 8 -1.22 18.70 -5.46
N MET A 9 -2.34 18.11 -5.06
CA MET A 9 -3.62 18.19 -5.76
C MET A 9 -4.73 18.42 -4.72
N ALA A 10 -5.51 19.48 -4.89
CA ALA A 10 -6.60 19.85 -3.97
C ALA A 10 -6.18 19.87 -2.47
N ASN A 11 -5.06 20.52 -2.17
CA ASN A 11 -4.47 20.63 -0.81
C ASN A 11 -3.98 19.32 -0.18
N GLU A 12 -4.01 18.20 -0.91
CA GLU A 12 -3.41 16.93 -0.49
C GLU A 12 -2.11 16.68 -1.25
N GLN A 13 -1.09 16.20 -0.54
CA GLN A 13 0.17 15.82 -1.15
C GLN A 13 0.15 14.34 -1.53
N TYR A 14 0.48 14.06 -2.78
CA TYR A 14 0.53 12.72 -3.36
C TYR A 14 1.93 12.40 -3.87
N ARG A 15 2.21 11.12 -3.96
CA ARG A 15 3.33 10.55 -4.71
C ARG A 15 2.77 9.86 -5.95
N TYR A 16 3.32 10.20 -7.10
CA TYR A 16 3.00 9.55 -8.36
C TYR A 16 3.66 8.17 -8.41
N LEU A 17 2.87 7.12 -8.68
CA LEU A 17 3.37 5.75 -8.68
C LEU A 17 3.65 5.23 -10.09
N GLU A 18 2.69 5.38 -11.00
CA GLU A 18 2.86 4.91 -12.38
C GLU A 18 1.79 5.43 -13.33
N ASN A 19 2.04 5.23 -14.64
CA ASN A 19 1.04 5.35 -15.69
C ASN A 19 0.48 3.94 -15.98
N GLN A 20 -0.82 3.75 -15.80
CA GLN A 20 -1.50 2.48 -16.10
C GLN A 20 -2.04 2.40 -17.54
N GLY A 21 -1.75 3.40 -18.37
CA GLY A 21 -2.28 3.53 -19.73
C GLY A 21 -3.70 4.08 -19.75
N GLY A 22 -4.16 4.47 -20.95
CA GLY A 22 -5.53 4.98 -21.16
C GLY A 22 -5.89 6.19 -20.29
N GLY A 23 -4.92 7.08 -20.00
CA GLY A 23 -5.11 8.25 -19.14
C GLY A 23 -5.19 7.95 -17.64
N ASN A 24 -5.00 6.69 -17.23
CA ASN A 24 -5.10 6.30 -15.82
C ASN A 24 -3.73 6.38 -15.12
N HIS A 25 -3.73 7.00 -13.95
CA HIS A 25 -2.55 7.30 -13.16
C HIS A 25 -2.74 6.78 -11.74
N LEU A 26 -1.84 5.90 -11.30
CA LEU A 26 -1.83 5.41 -9.92
C LEU A 26 -1.03 6.38 -9.06
N ILE A 27 -1.64 6.84 -7.97
CA ILE A 27 -1.06 7.78 -7.01
C ILE A 27 -1.33 7.30 -5.58
N ILE A 28 -0.49 7.70 -4.64
CA ILE A 28 -0.67 7.38 -3.22
C ILE A 28 -0.49 8.65 -2.40
N ARG A 29 -1.25 8.80 -1.31
CA ARG A 29 -1.03 9.90 -0.37
C ARG A 29 0.43 9.90 0.09
N ASN A 30 1.12 11.05 0.06
CA ASN A 30 2.55 11.06 0.39
C ASN A 30 2.78 10.75 1.87
N GLU A 31 1.98 11.33 2.76
CA GLU A 31 2.00 11.03 4.19
C GLU A 31 0.96 9.95 4.56
N GLY A 32 1.22 9.22 5.64
CA GLY A 32 0.24 8.29 6.21
C GLY A 32 -0.74 9.00 7.14
N ILE A 33 -1.98 8.50 7.18
CA ILE A 33 -2.99 8.85 8.19
C ILE A 33 -2.68 8.01 9.43
N THR A 34 -2.23 8.64 10.50
CA THR A 34 -1.71 7.97 11.70
C THR A 34 -2.81 7.54 12.68
N ASN A 35 -2.42 6.68 13.62
CA ASN A 35 -3.27 6.15 14.69
C ASN A 35 -4.48 5.36 14.16
N VAL A 36 -4.23 4.58 13.10
CA VAL A 36 -5.24 3.72 12.46
C VAL A 36 -4.87 2.25 12.72
N SER A 37 -5.73 1.55 13.45
CA SER A 37 -5.63 0.09 13.57
C SER A 37 -5.99 -0.57 12.24
N TRP A 38 -5.51 -1.79 12.04
CA TRP A 38 -5.91 -2.55 10.85
C TRP A 38 -7.42 -2.72 10.75
N VAL A 39 -8.07 -3.08 11.85
CA VAL A 39 -9.54 -3.30 11.92
C VAL A 39 -10.33 -2.06 11.50
N ASN A 40 -9.81 -0.85 11.75
CA ASN A 40 -10.48 0.40 11.41
C ASN A 40 -10.03 1.00 10.07
N GLN A 41 -9.15 0.33 9.32
CA GLN A 41 -8.54 0.94 8.13
C GLN A 41 -9.57 1.26 7.05
N GLU A 42 -10.60 0.42 6.85
CA GLU A 42 -11.53 0.56 5.74
C GLU A 42 -12.44 1.76 6.01
N THR A 43 -13.01 1.82 7.21
CA THR A 43 -13.75 2.99 7.70
C THR A 43 -12.92 4.26 7.51
N ARG A 44 -11.64 4.25 7.94
CA ARG A 44 -10.79 5.44 7.85
C ARG A 44 -10.41 5.81 6.40
N THR A 45 -10.28 4.81 5.53
CA THR A 45 -10.06 5.00 4.08
C THR A 45 -11.26 5.68 3.44
N ASN A 46 -12.47 5.21 3.77
CA ASN A 46 -13.71 5.76 3.23
C ASN A 46 -13.96 7.18 3.73
N GLU A 47 -13.77 7.45 5.03
CA GLU A 47 -13.87 8.80 5.59
C GLU A 47 -12.92 9.78 4.90
N TRP A 48 -11.67 9.37 4.66
CA TRP A 48 -10.70 10.20 3.93
C TRP A 48 -11.14 10.44 2.49
N TYR A 49 -11.58 9.39 1.80
CA TYR A 49 -12.05 9.48 0.41
C TYR A 49 -13.25 10.41 0.28
N ASP A 50 -14.24 10.30 1.17
CA ASP A 50 -15.46 11.10 1.16
C ASP A 50 -15.20 12.59 1.45
N ALA A 51 -14.13 12.88 2.20
CA ALA A 51 -13.67 14.23 2.50
C ALA A 51 -12.87 14.89 1.36
N LEU A 52 -12.48 14.14 0.32
CA LEU A 52 -11.77 14.71 -0.83
C LEU A 52 -12.66 15.70 -1.61
N ASP A 53 -11.99 16.68 -2.21
CA ASP A 53 -12.61 17.61 -3.15
C ASP A 53 -13.41 16.83 -4.22
N THR A 54 -14.60 17.33 -4.54
CA THR A 54 -15.52 16.65 -5.46
C THR A 54 -14.91 16.50 -6.86
N THR A 55 -14.05 17.43 -7.28
CA THR A 55 -13.31 17.36 -8.53
C THR A 55 -12.29 16.22 -8.50
N VAL A 56 -11.62 16.00 -7.36
CA VAL A 56 -10.71 14.86 -7.19
C VAL A 56 -11.49 13.55 -7.27
N ARG A 57 -12.60 13.43 -6.51
CA ARG A 57 -13.45 12.23 -6.56
C ARG A 57 -13.99 11.93 -7.96
N ALA A 58 -14.32 12.96 -8.74
CA ALA A 58 -14.77 12.81 -10.12
C ALA A 58 -13.69 12.22 -11.06
N MET A 59 -12.40 12.39 -10.74
CA MET A 59 -11.30 11.78 -11.49
C MET A 59 -11.01 10.34 -11.07
N VAL A 60 -11.46 9.90 -9.88
CA VAL A 60 -11.11 8.60 -9.34
C VAL A 60 -11.82 7.49 -10.11
N ARG A 61 -11.07 6.45 -10.44
CA ARG A 61 -11.55 5.25 -11.12
C ARG A 61 -11.89 4.13 -10.14
N PRO A 62 -12.82 3.24 -10.49
CA PRO A 62 -13.07 2.06 -9.69
C PRO A 62 -11.90 1.08 -9.75
N VAL A 63 -11.75 0.33 -8.67
CA VAL A 63 -10.71 -0.68 -8.49
C VAL A 63 -11.35 -1.91 -7.87
N VAL A 64 -11.04 -3.09 -8.43
CA VAL A 64 -11.40 -4.36 -7.81
C VAL A 64 -10.46 -4.61 -6.65
N ILE A 65 -11.06 -4.83 -5.48
CA ILE A 65 -10.38 -5.36 -4.33
C ILE A 65 -10.90 -6.80 -4.16
N PRO A 66 -10.03 -7.81 -4.02
CA PRO A 66 -10.46 -9.18 -3.81
C PRO A 66 -11.44 -9.29 -2.63
N GLU A 67 -12.50 -10.08 -2.80
CA GLU A 67 -13.49 -10.31 -1.73
C GLU A 67 -12.88 -11.08 -0.54
N ALA A 68 -12.05 -12.08 -0.85
CA ALA A 68 -11.18 -12.73 0.13
C ALA A 68 -9.78 -12.10 0.08
N GLU A 69 -9.28 -11.65 1.22
CA GLU A 69 -7.93 -11.07 1.32
C GLU A 69 -6.87 -12.13 1.00
N PRO A 70 -6.04 -11.94 -0.04
CA PRO A 70 -4.96 -12.86 -0.36
C PRO A 70 -3.96 -12.97 0.79
N VAL A 71 -3.50 -14.18 1.08
CA VAL A 71 -2.62 -14.48 2.22
C VAL A 71 -1.27 -15.00 1.74
N MET A 72 -0.19 -14.39 2.26
CA MET A 72 1.17 -14.94 2.21
C MET A 72 1.76 -14.77 3.60
N LEU A 73 2.06 -15.88 4.30
CA LEU A 73 2.58 -15.80 5.66
C LEU A 73 3.96 -15.14 5.67
N ASP A 74 4.19 -14.30 6.65
CA ASP A 74 5.49 -13.63 6.85
C ASP A 74 6.66 -14.62 7.01
N SER A 75 6.37 -15.80 7.58
CA SER A 75 7.32 -16.91 7.78
C SER A 75 7.72 -17.61 6.48
N ASP A 76 6.89 -17.53 5.44
CA ASP A 76 7.07 -18.31 4.21
C ASP A 76 7.83 -17.51 3.15
N VAL A 77 8.20 -16.27 3.46
CA VAL A 77 8.88 -15.39 2.52
C VAL A 77 10.37 -15.71 2.42
N THR A 78 10.82 -15.93 1.19
CA THR A 78 12.24 -15.88 0.84
C THR A 78 12.60 -14.47 0.39
N TRP A 79 13.56 -13.84 1.06
CA TRP A 79 13.92 -12.44 0.81
C TRP A 79 15.04 -12.29 -0.21
N MET A 80 14.89 -11.30 -1.10
CA MET A 80 15.96 -10.87 -1.98
C MET A 80 17.16 -10.35 -1.17
N THR A 81 18.37 -10.77 -1.55
CA THR A 81 19.62 -10.34 -0.92
C THR A 81 20.25 -9.18 -1.71
N GLY A 82 21.08 -8.37 -1.06
CA GLY A 82 21.84 -7.29 -1.73
C GLY A 82 21.10 -5.95 -1.91
N HIS A 83 19.82 -5.85 -1.55
CA HIS A 83 19.00 -4.63 -1.70
C HIS A 83 18.52 -4.03 -0.36
N GLY A 84 19.13 -4.46 0.74
CA GLY A 84 18.73 -4.14 2.11
C GLY A 84 17.80 -5.18 2.72
N THR A 85 17.66 -5.12 4.05
CA THR A 85 16.86 -6.07 4.83
C THR A 85 15.41 -6.03 4.38
N ARG A 86 14.85 -7.19 4.04
CA ARG A 86 13.42 -7.37 3.70
C ARG A 86 12.94 -6.41 2.61
N TRP A 87 13.74 -6.31 1.54
CA TRP A 87 13.46 -5.48 0.38
C TRP A 87 12.25 -6.00 -0.42
N LEU A 88 12.35 -7.19 -1.00
CA LEU A 88 11.29 -7.82 -1.78
C LEU A 88 11.30 -9.34 -1.59
N PRO A 89 10.13 -10.01 -1.62
CA PRO A 89 10.05 -11.46 -1.72
C PRO A 89 10.59 -11.91 -3.08
N THR A 90 11.32 -13.03 -3.13
CA THR A 90 11.73 -13.70 -4.38
C THR A 90 10.75 -14.79 -4.80
N ASN A 91 9.85 -15.19 -3.91
CA ASN A 91 8.95 -16.34 -4.07
C ASN A 91 7.46 -15.93 -4.07
N ILE A 92 7.14 -14.68 -4.44
CA ILE A 92 5.74 -14.23 -4.49
C ILE A 92 4.90 -15.04 -5.50
N GLU A 93 5.53 -15.53 -6.57
CA GLU A 93 4.88 -16.33 -7.61
C GLU A 93 4.43 -17.73 -7.11
N ASP A 94 4.96 -18.21 -5.98
CA ASP A 94 4.49 -19.43 -5.32
C ASP A 94 3.10 -19.23 -4.66
N PHE A 95 2.65 -17.98 -4.55
CA PHE A 95 1.38 -17.55 -3.96
C PHE A 95 0.54 -16.80 -5.00
N PRO A 96 -0.10 -17.50 -5.96
CA PRO A 96 -0.70 -16.86 -7.13
C PRO A 96 -1.83 -15.88 -6.80
N GLU A 97 -2.60 -16.10 -5.73
CA GLU A 97 -3.62 -15.14 -5.28
C GLU A 97 -3.00 -13.81 -4.85
N VAL A 98 -1.82 -13.86 -4.23
CA VAL A 98 -1.07 -12.67 -3.80
C VAL A 98 -0.36 -12.03 -4.98
N ALA A 99 0.29 -12.79 -5.85
CA ALA A 99 0.98 -12.27 -7.02
C ALA A 99 0.03 -11.55 -8.00
N ASN A 100 -1.21 -12.06 -8.14
CA ASN A 100 -2.21 -11.49 -9.03
C ASN A 100 -3.03 -10.34 -8.43
N ASP A 101 -2.92 -10.05 -7.13
CA ASP A 101 -3.61 -8.94 -6.47
C ASP A 101 -2.97 -7.59 -6.82
N VAL A 102 -2.96 -7.21 -8.08
CA VAL A 102 -2.43 -5.94 -8.58
C VAL A 102 -3.56 -4.94 -8.76
N SER A 103 -3.41 -3.74 -8.20
CA SER A 103 -4.43 -2.70 -8.37
C SER A 103 -4.49 -2.18 -9.79
N ARG A 104 -5.64 -2.36 -10.44
CA ARG A 104 -5.95 -1.88 -11.78
C ARG A 104 -7.35 -1.26 -11.81
N VAL A 105 -7.58 -0.41 -12.81
CA VAL A 105 -8.94 0.06 -13.10
C VAL A 105 -9.82 -1.13 -13.42
N ASP A 106 -10.96 -1.20 -12.76
CA ASP A 106 -12.08 -2.03 -13.20
C ASP A 106 -13.27 -1.13 -13.46
N THR A 107 -13.85 -1.20 -14.65
CA THR A 107 -15.00 -0.37 -15.00
C THR A 107 -16.33 -0.90 -14.45
N SER A 108 -16.34 -2.10 -13.85
CA SER A 108 -17.56 -2.71 -13.29
C SER A 108 -17.92 -2.23 -11.87
N GLY A 109 -16.95 -1.68 -11.14
CA GLY A 109 -17.10 -1.28 -9.74
C GLY A 109 -17.40 0.22 -9.50
N SER A 110 -17.35 0.62 -8.23
CA SER A 110 -17.46 2.01 -7.77
C SER A 110 -16.10 2.65 -7.50
N SER A 111 -15.94 3.93 -7.88
CA SER A 111 -14.74 4.72 -7.59
C SER A 111 -14.45 4.73 -6.09
N ARG A 112 -13.22 4.36 -5.71
CA ARG A 112 -12.83 4.22 -4.31
C ARG A 112 -11.34 4.45 -4.10
N ALA A 113 -10.99 4.81 -2.87
CA ALA A 113 -9.63 4.68 -2.36
C ALA A 113 -9.35 3.26 -1.86
N PHE A 114 -8.07 2.90 -1.77
CA PHE A 114 -7.65 1.56 -1.36
C PHE A 114 -6.23 1.55 -0.76
N SER A 115 -5.89 0.50 -0.02
CA SER A 115 -4.52 0.19 0.40
C SER A 115 -3.81 -0.62 -0.68
N LEU A 116 -2.54 -0.33 -0.96
CA LEU A 116 -1.72 -1.12 -1.91
C LEU A 116 -1.56 -2.57 -1.42
N SER A 117 -1.43 -3.53 -2.34
CA SER A 117 -1.09 -4.93 -2.00
C SER A 117 0.41 -5.15 -1.93
N LEU A 118 0.81 -6.33 -1.47
CA LEU A 118 2.18 -6.81 -1.62
C LEU A 118 2.60 -6.89 -3.10
N ALA A 119 1.71 -7.32 -3.99
CA ALA A 119 1.99 -7.34 -5.44
C ALA A 119 2.28 -5.95 -6.00
N ASP A 120 1.51 -4.95 -5.57
CA ASP A 120 1.76 -3.55 -5.94
C ASP A 120 3.13 -3.09 -5.43
N ILE A 121 3.53 -3.44 -4.21
CA ILE A 121 4.87 -3.12 -3.70
C ILE A 121 5.96 -3.78 -4.54
N VAL A 122 5.85 -5.06 -4.88
CA VAL A 122 6.82 -5.76 -5.73
C VAL A 122 6.96 -5.03 -7.07
N ARG A 123 5.83 -4.74 -7.71
CA ARG A 123 5.74 -4.15 -9.04
C ARG A 123 6.20 -2.69 -9.11
N LEU A 124 5.95 -1.91 -8.06
CA LEU A 124 6.28 -0.49 -7.96
C LEU A 124 7.69 -0.25 -7.41
N SER A 125 8.45 -1.31 -7.12
CA SER A 125 9.79 -1.21 -6.55
C SER A 125 10.89 -1.58 -7.53
N GLY A 126 12.02 -0.89 -7.42
CA GLY A 126 13.21 -1.12 -8.23
C GLY A 126 13.62 0.10 -9.07
N PRO A 127 14.68 -0.04 -9.88
CA PRO A 127 15.18 1.04 -10.74
C PRO A 127 14.06 1.61 -11.61
N GLU A 128 14.01 2.94 -11.72
CA GLU A 128 13.03 3.69 -12.53
C GLU A 128 11.56 3.51 -12.12
N ARG A 129 11.30 2.87 -10.98
CA ARG A 129 9.96 2.77 -10.38
C ARG A 129 9.78 3.80 -9.28
N ALA A 130 8.55 3.92 -8.77
CA ALA A 130 8.23 4.90 -7.74
C ALA A 130 8.94 4.65 -6.41
N PHE A 131 9.26 3.39 -6.13
CA PHE A 131 9.99 2.96 -4.96
C PHE A 131 11.38 2.41 -5.36
N THR A 132 12.33 3.31 -5.62
CA THR A 132 13.67 2.93 -6.08
C THR A 132 14.52 2.24 -5.02
N ASN A 133 14.26 2.51 -3.74
CA ASN A 133 14.97 1.95 -2.59
C ASN A 133 14.06 1.91 -1.35
N LEU A 134 14.58 1.39 -0.24
CA LEU A 134 13.85 1.30 1.03
C LEU A 134 13.29 2.66 1.46
N GLU A 135 14.11 3.71 1.49
CA GLU A 135 13.70 5.04 1.96
C GLU A 135 12.50 5.60 1.18
N SER A 136 12.49 5.42 -0.14
CA SER A 136 11.43 5.92 -1.02
C SER A 136 10.04 5.31 -0.74
N ARG A 137 9.95 4.14 -0.08
CA ARG A 137 8.69 3.53 0.35
C ARG A 137 8.13 4.12 1.65
N GLY A 138 8.98 4.75 2.45
CA GLY A 138 8.58 5.31 3.73
C GLY A 138 7.45 6.35 3.59
N ALA A 139 6.66 6.47 4.66
CA ALA A 139 5.94 7.71 4.96
C ALA A 139 6.76 8.48 6.01
N ASP A 140 6.67 9.81 6.05
CA ASP A 140 7.60 10.64 6.84
C ASP A 140 7.40 10.60 8.35
N VAL A 141 6.20 10.27 8.84
CA VAL A 141 5.85 10.42 10.28
C VAL A 141 5.14 9.20 10.86
N THR A 142 5.36 8.01 10.29
CA THR A 142 4.65 6.79 10.71
C THR A 142 5.63 5.71 11.16
N PHE A 143 5.21 4.84 12.08
CA PHE A 143 5.92 3.62 12.53
C PHE A 143 5.84 2.50 11.49
N ASN A 144 4.68 2.37 10.84
CA ASN A 144 4.47 1.56 9.65
C ASN A 144 3.25 2.08 8.88
N TRP A 145 3.05 1.63 7.64
CA TRP A 145 1.77 1.76 6.96
C TRP A 145 1.30 0.44 6.35
N TRP A 146 -0.01 0.22 6.37
CA TRP A 146 -0.63 -1.07 6.06
C TRP A 146 -0.77 -1.35 4.56
N LEU A 147 -0.59 -2.62 4.17
CA LEU A 147 -0.94 -3.16 2.85
C LEU A 147 -2.24 -3.96 2.95
N ARG A 148 -2.94 -4.17 1.83
CA ARG A 148 -4.16 -5.01 1.82
C ARG A 148 -3.91 -6.52 1.91
N THR A 149 -2.71 -6.97 1.54
CA THR A 149 -2.34 -8.40 1.59
C THR A 149 -2.12 -8.88 3.02
N ARG A 150 -2.70 -10.02 3.36
CA ARG A 150 -2.64 -10.59 4.69
C ARG A 150 -1.33 -11.34 4.94
N GLY A 151 -0.77 -11.19 6.14
CA GLY A 151 0.52 -11.76 6.57
C GLY A 151 0.42 -12.90 7.57
N GLY A 152 -0.80 -13.35 7.90
CA GLY A 152 -1.13 -14.36 8.91
C GLY A 152 -2.55 -14.91 8.73
N ILE A 153 -2.85 -16.11 9.25
CA ILE A 153 -4.18 -16.74 9.13
C ILE A 153 -5.11 -16.31 10.29
N GLU A 154 -6.43 -16.29 10.06
CA GLU A 154 -7.43 -16.00 11.10
C GLU A 154 -7.57 -17.15 12.09
N GLY A 155 -7.74 -16.83 13.38
CA GLY A 155 -7.85 -17.85 14.44
C GLY A 155 -6.52 -18.30 15.04
N ASP A 156 -5.38 -17.85 14.49
CA ASP A 156 -4.09 -17.91 15.16
C ASP A 156 -3.93 -16.68 16.08
N SER A 157 -3.37 -16.87 17.27
CA SER A 157 -2.96 -15.80 18.18
C SER A 157 -2.04 -14.72 17.55
N THR A 158 -1.53 -14.95 16.34
CA THR A 158 -0.59 -14.09 15.60
C THR A 158 -1.16 -13.48 14.32
N VAL A 159 -2.43 -13.08 14.30
CA VAL A 159 -3.04 -12.40 13.14
C VAL A 159 -2.19 -11.18 12.71
N ARG A 160 -1.50 -11.31 11.57
CA ARG A 160 -0.54 -10.34 11.01
C ARG A 160 -1.03 -9.80 9.68
N GLN A 161 -0.77 -8.51 9.46
CA GLN A 161 -0.97 -7.86 8.18
C GLN A 161 0.35 -7.37 7.60
N TRP A 162 0.51 -7.45 6.29
CA TRP A 162 1.65 -6.83 5.62
C TRP A 162 1.63 -5.31 5.79
N GLY A 163 2.82 -4.74 5.90
CA GLY A 163 3.02 -3.30 5.96
C GLY A 163 4.42 -2.91 5.52
N ILE A 164 4.61 -1.62 5.34
CA ILE A 164 5.92 -1.02 5.13
C ILE A 164 6.39 -0.37 6.43
N THR A 165 7.61 -0.73 6.85
CA THR A 165 8.26 -0.15 8.02
C THR A 165 8.44 1.35 7.87
N GLY A 166 8.11 2.10 8.91
CA GLY A 166 8.39 3.52 9.05
C GLY A 166 9.50 3.79 10.08
N LEU A 167 9.44 4.93 10.75
CA LEU A 167 10.43 5.36 11.75
C LEU A 167 10.25 4.62 13.08
N GLY A 168 11.38 4.32 13.75
CA GLY A 168 11.38 3.73 15.10
C GLY A 168 11.08 2.23 15.17
N SER A 169 10.98 1.54 14.04
CA SER A 169 10.86 0.08 13.98
C SER A 169 12.21 -0.63 14.09
N ALA A 170 12.19 -1.91 14.45
CA ALA A 170 13.40 -2.76 14.50
C ALA A 170 13.99 -3.05 13.10
N ASN A 171 13.15 -3.02 12.06
CA ASN A 171 13.61 -3.15 10.68
C ASN A 171 13.94 -1.75 10.10
N PRO A 172 14.81 -1.66 9.07
CA PRO A 172 15.03 -0.40 8.36
C PRO A 172 13.73 0.19 7.81
N ARG A 173 13.62 1.53 7.81
CA ARG A 173 12.52 2.25 7.16
C ARG A 173 12.38 1.79 5.70
N GLY A 174 11.16 1.48 5.27
CA GLY A 174 10.87 0.99 3.93
C GLY A 174 10.81 -0.53 3.77
N SER A 175 11.23 -1.28 4.80
CA SER A 175 11.21 -2.75 4.76
C SER A 175 9.78 -3.27 4.68
N VAL A 176 9.58 -4.41 4.02
CA VAL A 176 8.28 -5.10 4.01
C VAL A 176 8.20 -6.06 5.19
N GLY A 177 7.11 -6.04 5.95
CA GLY A 177 6.97 -6.87 7.16
C GLY A 177 5.53 -7.25 7.50
N GLY A 178 5.33 -8.42 8.10
CA GLY A 178 4.08 -8.77 8.75
C GLY A 178 4.01 -8.19 10.17
N TYR A 179 2.97 -7.42 10.48
CA TYR A 179 2.77 -6.81 11.80
C TYR A 179 1.43 -7.21 12.40
N HIS A 180 1.39 -7.38 13.72
CA HIS A 180 0.15 -7.69 14.45
C HIS A 180 -0.97 -6.66 14.17
N MET A 181 -2.16 -7.16 13.83
CA MET A 181 -3.32 -6.32 13.44
C MET A 181 -3.96 -5.55 14.61
N LEU A 182 -3.93 -6.14 15.81
CA LEU A 182 -4.69 -5.67 16.98
C LEU A 182 -3.98 -4.57 17.80
N GLY A 183 -2.71 -4.30 17.51
CA GLY A 183 -1.99 -3.25 18.22
C GLY A 183 -2.45 -1.87 17.74
N ILE A 184 -3.20 -1.14 18.56
CA ILE A 184 -3.25 0.34 18.49
C ILE A 184 -1.90 0.84 19.00
N ALA A 185 -0.82 0.54 18.27
CA ALA A 185 0.47 1.15 18.57
C ALA A 185 0.44 2.57 18.01
N THR A 186 0.90 3.52 18.81
CA THR A 186 1.20 4.88 18.35
C THR A 186 2.04 4.81 17.08
N GLY A 187 1.63 5.56 16.05
CA GLY A 187 2.37 5.67 14.80
C GLY A 187 2.00 4.67 13.70
N ARG A 188 1.11 3.70 13.90
CA ARG A 188 0.61 2.89 12.76
C ARG A 188 -0.27 3.73 11.85
N ALA A 189 -0.13 3.55 10.54
CA ALA A 189 -0.81 4.39 9.58
C ALA A 189 -1.48 3.65 8.43
N LEU A 190 -2.47 4.32 7.87
CA LEU A 190 -3.04 4.02 6.56
C LEU A 190 -2.39 4.95 5.53
N ARG A 191 -2.11 4.46 4.31
CA ARG A 191 -1.60 5.29 3.22
C ARG A 191 -2.43 5.06 1.96
N PRO A 192 -3.58 5.75 1.81
CA PRO A 192 -4.52 5.46 0.75
C PRO A 192 -3.94 5.77 -0.64
N ALA A 193 -4.26 4.90 -1.59
CA ALA A 193 -3.99 5.06 -3.01
C ALA A 193 -5.27 5.33 -3.79
N LEU A 194 -5.10 5.97 -4.95
CA LEU A 194 -6.14 6.27 -5.92
C LEU A 194 -5.63 5.94 -7.31
N ILE A 195 -6.52 5.47 -8.18
CA ILE A 195 -6.29 5.56 -9.63
C ILE A 195 -7.12 6.73 -10.12
N VAL A 196 -6.47 7.74 -10.69
CA VAL A 196 -7.13 8.93 -11.24
C VAL A 196 -7.02 8.95 -12.76
N HIS A 197 -7.99 9.54 -13.44
CA HIS A 197 -8.00 9.68 -14.88
C HIS A 197 -7.95 11.15 -15.30
N GLN A 198 -7.06 11.46 -16.25
CA GLN A 198 -6.85 12.79 -16.81
C GLN A 198 -6.72 12.73 -18.34
#